data_AF-A0A946E0V9-F1
#
_entry.id   AF-A0A946E0V9-F1
#
_cell.length_a   1.000
_cell.length_b   1.000
_cell.length_c   1.000
_cell.angle_alpha   90.00
_cell.angle_beta   90.00
_cell.angle_gamma   90.00
#
_symmetry.space_group_name_H-M   'P 1'
#
loop_
_entity.id
_entity.type
_entity.pdbx_description
1 polymer ?
#
loop_
_entity_poly.entity_id
_entity_poly.type
_entity_poly.pdbx_seq_one_letter_code
_entity_poly.pdbx_strand_id
1 'polypeptide(L)'
;VPLNPAADLDDFSDLMPLKDIIGDARLVGHGESHHYTRELNRFRFRLFRFLVAEMGFTTFALEVGFVEAKVAHDYVAGRHDDADAAFLSVNQTFGLYAHQQEMLTWMRCYNRDLPDDRKLRFYGMDGSQEWTHAGTAVAATCDYLDEVDAEFGAEMRRNVLPLAREITTSTLDQASTEALHTLIHGLTRLVGRLESEQFSYTDLSSRESFDWALGFAVMAQQIGTVLVEMHACPDQAWRAWNNIRDFNMARQLRWIAQRQPLEGRVLFGLHNYHLQACCSYEGGMQLSTMGQYLKDAVPASDLVLIAGQNNVSLKPGDAANTESNQGTFASMGPPSFMLDLRPVGASPEAHAWASQPRLERFNTNYNPVALTEAYDAVHYTESLTLDELRLPASLRKETIEHDASALNGLVGTYLFHGISNEEEDLFVIRLGDRLFTDVGERNGELFPLYRSELFAVSPTVYRWKEWPAELTFEFDKDGVARRATVHLLTTCYTRYGSRVD
;
A
#
# COMPACT_ATOMS: atom_id res chain seq x y z
N VAL A 1 27.65 -2.31 1.50
CA VAL A 1 27.63 -3.77 1.23
C VAL A 1 27.07 -3.99 -0.16
N PRO A 2 27.88 -4.41 -1.16
CA PRO A 2 27.38 -4.76 -2.49
C PRO A 2 26.37 -5.91 -2.41
N LEU A 3 25.32 -5.86 -3.23
CA LEU A 3 24.28 -6.88 -3.32
C LEU A 3 24.24 -7.45 -4.75
N ASN A 4 23.91 -8.72 -4.88
CA ASN A 4 23.68 -9.35 -6.18
C ASN A 4 22.17 -9.39 -6.47
N PRO A 5 21.64 -8.48 -7.30
CA PRO A 5 20.21 -8.43 -7.61
C PRO A 5 19.73 -9.66 -8.41
N ALA A 6 20.65 -10.42 -9.01
CA ALA A 6 20.37 -11.63 -9.77
C ALA A 6 20.51 -12.93 -8.95
N ALA A 7 20.98 -12.86 -7.70
CA ALA A 7 21.11 -14.04 -6.85
C ALA A 7 19.74 -14.67 -6.58
N ASP A 8 19.70 -15.99 -6.49
CA ASP A 8 18.49 -16.76 -6.19
C ASP A 8 17.88 -16.34 -4.84
N LEU A 9 16.57 -16.58 -4.69
CA LEU A 9 15.83 -16.19 -3.48
C LEU A 9 16.32 -16.89 -2.20
N ASP A 10 17.05 -17.99 -2.33
CA ASP A 10 17.61 -18.79 -1.22
C ASP A 10 19.15 -18.71 -1.11
N ASP A 11 19.82 -17.97 -2.01
CA ASP A 11 21.22 -17.59 -1.80
C ASP A 11 21.22 -16.35 -0.89
N PHE A 12 21.88 -16.42 0.26
CA PHE A 12 21.98 -15.30 1.21
C PHE A 12 23.41 -14.79 1.40
N SER A 13 24.37 -15.25 0.58
CA SER A 13 25.80 -14.99 0.79
C SER A 13 26.16 -13.50 0.85
N ASP A 14 25.54 -12.68 0.00
CA ASP A 14 25.66 -11.21 -0.02
C ASP A 14 24.79 -10.50 1.04
N LEU A 15 23.79 -11.19 1.61
CA LEU A 15 22.93 -10.67 2.69
C LEU A 15 23.51 -10.91 4.08
N MET A 16 24.49 -11.81 4.25
CA MET A 16 25.11 -12.10 5.55
C MET A 16 25.62 -10.85 6.30
N PRO A 17 26.25 -9.85 5.67
CA PRO A 17 26.69 -8.64 6.37
C PRO A 17 25.53 -7.77 6.89
N LEU A 18 24.30 -7.97 6.42
CA LEU A 18 23.13 -7.22 6.89
C LEU A 18 22.74 -7.64 8.31
N LYS A 19 23.23 -8.78 8.84
CA LYS A 19 23.07 -9.14 10.25
C LYS A 19 23.60 -8.06 11.18
N ASP A 20 24.73 -7.43 10.84
CA ASP A 20 25.31 -6.36 11.64
C ASP A 20 24.54 -5.05 11.48
N ILE A 21 23.92 -4.83 10.31
CA ILE A 21 23.08 -3.66 10.07
C ILE A 21 21.79 -3.76 10.89
N ILE A 22 21.15 -4.92 10.84
CA ILE A 22 19.84 -5.17 11.46
C ILE A 22 19.98 -5.43 12.96
N GLY A 23 21.02 -6.16 13.38
CA GLY A 23 21.29 -6.48 14.78
C GLY A 23 20.11 -7.17 15.47
N ASP A 24 19.75 -6.66 16.64
CA ASP A 24 18.66 -7.18 17.45
C ASP A 24 17.30 -6.52 17.17
N ALA A 25 17.22 -5.69 16.12
CA ALA A 25 15.99 -5.01 15.76
C ALA A 25 14.83 -5.99 15.58
N ARG A 26 13.72 -5.68 16.23
CA ARG A 26 12.48 -6.46 16.17
C ARG A 26 11.57 -5.99 15.05
N LEU A 27 11.70 -4.73 14.64
CA LEU A 27 10.97 -4.11 13.56
C LEU A 27 11.97 -3.63 12.51
N VAL A 28 11.87 -4.19 11.30
CA VAL A 28 12.68 -3.77 10.17
C VAL A 28 11.76 -3.28 9.08
N GLY A 29 11.88 -2.00 8.73
CA GLY A 29 11.13 -1.39 7.65
C GLY A 29 11.93 -1.44 6.36
N HIS A 30 11.32 -1.93 5.28
CA HIS A 30 11.90 -1.87 3.95
C HIS A 30 11.01 -1.05 3.02
N GLY A 31 11.49 0.17 2.74
CA GLY A 31 10.77 1.15 1.96
C GLY A 31 10.82 0.89 0.47
N GLU A 32 10.01 1.64 -0.28
CA GLU A 32 10.13 1.73 -1.73
C GLU A 32 9.92 3.17 -2.22
N SER A 33 10.70 3.58 -3.22
CA SER A 33 10.55 4.89 -3.88
C SER A 33 9.50 4.87 -5.00
N HIS A 34 8.92 3.71 -5.28
CA HIS A 34 7.94 3.47 -6.33
C HIS A 34 7.22 2.16 -6.04
N HIS A 35 5.89 2.16 -6.06
CA HIS A 35 5.09 0.95 -5.86
C HIS A 35 5.20 -0.02 -7.04
N TYR A 36 4.91 -1.30 -6.77
CA TYR A 36 4.76 -2.37 -7.77
C TYR A 36 6.01 -2.69 -8.59
N THR A 37 7.19 -2.33 -8.09
CA THR A 37 8.44 -2.52 -8.83
C THR A 37 9.07 -3.88 -8.56
N ARG A 38 9.51 -4.53 -9.63
CA ARG A 38 10.06 -5.89 -9.61
C ARG A 38 11.26 -5.98 -8.68
N GLU A 39 12.21 -5.06 -8.81
CA GLU A 39 13.49 -5.10 -8.10
C GLU A 39 13.31 -4.92 -6.58
N LEU A 40 12.46 -3.97 -6.16
CA LEU A 40 12.22 -3.72 -4.74
C LEU A 40 11.35 -4.81 -4.12
N ASN A 41 10.31 -5.29 -4.81
CA ASN A 41 9.47 -6.40 -4.33
C ASN A 41 10.27 -7.71 -4.24
N ARG A 42 11.08 -8.02 -5.25
CA ARG A 42 11.96 -9.20 -5.23
C ARG A 42 12.98 -9.12 -4.10
N PHE A 43 13.62 -7.97 -3.91
CA PHE A 43 14.55 -7.79 -2.81
C PHE A 43 13.85 -7.93 -1.46
N ARG A 44 12.68 -7.32 -1.27
CA ARG A 44 11.88 -7.45 -0.04
C ARG A 44 11.53 -8.90 0.25
N PHE A 45 11.15 -9.67 -0.78
CA PHE A 45 10.89 -11.10 -0.64
C PHE A 45 12.15 -11.88 -0.23
N ARG A 46 13.27 -11.65 -0.91
CA ARG A 46 14.56 -12.29 -0.57
C ARG A 46 15.05 -11.91 0.82
N LEU A 47 14.91 -10.63 1.20
CA LEU A 47 15.22 -10.12 2.53
C LEU A 47 14.36 -10.81 3.59
N PHE A 48 13.06 -10.99 3.35
CA PHE A 48 12.20 -11.69 4.30
C PHE A 48 12.62 -13.14 4.50
N ARG A 49 12.93 -13.87 3.42
CA ARG A 49 13.43 -15.26 3.51
C ARG A 49 14.72 -15.34 4.32
N PHE A 50 15.67 -14.43 4.06
CA PHE A 50 16.90 -14.30 4.84
C PHE A 50 16.61 -14.05 6.32
N LEU A 51 15.77 -13.08 6.62
CA LEU A 51 15.41 -12.71 8.00
C LEU A 51 14.73 -13.87 8.74
N VAL A 52 13.88 -14.64 8.06
CA VAL A 52 13.25 -15.84 8.60
C VAL A 52 14.28 -16.93 8.89
N ALA A 53 15.16 -17.22 7.93
CA ALA A 53 16.16 -18.29 8.05
C ALA A 53 17.25 -17.97 9.07
N GLU A 54 17.68 -16.71 9.11
CA GLU A 54 18.94 -16.33 9.75
C GLU A 54 18.79 -15.43 10.99
N MET A 55 17.62 -14.81 11.17
CA MET A 55 17.39 -13.79 12.21
C MET A 55 16.08 -13.96 12.99
N GLY A 56 15.35 -15.05 12.78
CA GLY A 56 14.16 -15.40 13.59
C GLY A 56 12.93 -14.52 13.34
N PHE A 57 12.85 -13.87 12.18
CA PHE A 57 11.63 -13.15 11.80
C PHE A 57 10.49 -14.14 11.52
N THR A 58 9.28 -13.76 11.88
CA THR A 58 8.08 -14.61 11.69
C THR A 58 6.94 -13.84 11.06
N THR A 59 7.07 -12.54 10.84
CA THR A 59 5.96 -11.71 10.38
C THR A 59 6.36 -10.82 9.23
N PHE A 60 5.51 -10.78 8.22
CA PHE A 60 5.55 -9.81 7.15
C PHE A 60 4.31 -8.93 7.22
N ALA A 61 4.50 -7.62 7.34
CA ALA A 61 3.43 -6.63 7.25
C ALA A 61 3.60 -5.77 5.99
N LEU A 62 2.52 -5.44 5.31
CA LEU A 62 2.57 -4.61 4.09
C LEU A 62 1.61 -3.43 4.22
N GLU A 63 1.94 -2.32 3.56
CA GLU A 63 1.08 -1.16 3.32
C GLU A 63 -0.12 -1.53 2.44
N VAL A 64 -1.00 -2.36 3.00
CA VAL A 64 -2.28 -2.79 2.43
C VAL A 64 -3.30 -2.87 3.55
N GLY A 65 -4.58 -2.94 3.17
CA GLY A 65 -5.67 -2.84 4.12
C GLY A 65 -5.68 -3.94 5.18
N PHE A 66 -5.72 -3.53 6.45
CA PHE A 66 -5.71 -4.41 7.61
C PHE A 66 -6.89 -5.40 7.62
N VAL A 67 -8.08 -4.94 7.23
CA VAL A 67 -9.30 -5.75 7.30
C VAL A 67 -9.30 -6.80 6.20
N GLU A 68 -9.00 -6.39 4.97
CA GLU A 68 -8.95 -7.26 3.79
C GLU A 68 -7.84 -8.31 3.95
N ALA A 69 -6.66 -7.90 4.40
CA ALA A 69 -5.52 -8.78 4.59
C ALA A 69 -5.74 -9.91 5.60
N LYS A 70 -6.84 -9.91 6.37
CA LYS A 70 -7.24 -11.07 7.18
C LYS A 70 -7.40 -12.34 6.33
N VAL A 71 -7.88 -12.21 5.09
CA VAL A 71 -8.03 -13.35 4.16
C VAL A 71 -6.64 -13.89 3.78
N ALA A 72 -5.70 -13.04 3.35
CA ALA A 72 -4.32 -13.47 3.11
C ALA A 72 -3.64 -14.05 4.36
N HIS A 73 -3.91 -13.49 5.53
CA HIS A 73 -3.43 -14.00 6.82
C HIS A 73 -3.95 -15.42 7.09
N ASP A 74 -5.24 -15.68 6.85
CA ASP A 74 -5.86 -17.00 7.01
C ASP A 74 -5.35 -18.03 6.00
N TYR A 75 -5.13 -17.59 4.75
CA TYR A 75 -4.49 -18.40 3.71
C TYR A 75 -3.08 -18.84 4.12
N VAL A 76 -2.26 -17.91 4.61
CA VAL A 76 -0.90 -18.21 5.10
C VAL A 76 -0.93 -19.16 6.29
N ALA A 77 -1.93 -19.03 7.19
CA ALA A 77 -2.09 -19.88 8.36
C ALA A 77 -2.61 -21.30 8.03
N GLY A 78 -3.07 -21.55 6.80
CA GLY A 78 -3.64 -22.86 6.42
C GLY A 78 -5.15 -22.99 6.65
N ARG A 79 -5.86 -21.89 6.95
CA ARG A 79 -7.29 -21.93 7.34
C ARG A 79 -8.27 -22.04 6.15
N HIS A 80 -7.83 -21.69 4.95
CA HIS A 80 -8.50 -21.99 3.68
C HIS A 80 -7.46 -22.21 2.57
N ASP A 81 -7.87 -22.66 1.39
CA ASP A 81 -7.01 -22.99 0.25
C ASP A 81 -7.23 -22.12 -0.99
N ASP A 82 -8.21 -21.21 -0.95
CA ASP A 82 -8.45 -20.23 -2.02
C ASP A 82 -7.32 -19.19 -2.11
N ALA A 83 -6.35 -19.46 -3.00
CA ALA A 83 -5.24 -18.55 -3.28
C ALA A 83 -5.69 -17.29 -4.03
N ASP A 84 -6.68 -17.39 -4.92
CA ASP A 84 -7.18 -16.25 -5.67
C ASP A 84 -7.82 -15.22 -4.71
N ALA A 85 -8.62 -15.68 -3.75
CA ALA A 85 -9.16 -14.82 -2.69
C ALA A 85 -8.05 -14.18 -1.84
N ALA A 86 -7.01 -14.93 -1.49
CA ALA A 86 -5.86 -14.40 -0.74
C ALA A 86 -5.13 -13.29 -1.51
N PHE A 87 -4.88 -13.51 -2.80
CA PHE A 87 -4.24 -12.53 -3.67
C PHE A 87 -5.09 -11.27 -3.84
N LEU A 88 -6.40 -11.42 -4.07
CA LEU A 88 -7.32 -10.28 -4.17
C LEU A 88 -7.45 -9.49 -2.88
N SER A 89 -7.25 -10.13 -1.73
CA SER A 89 -7.31 -9.47 -0.42
C SER A 89 -6.11 -8.60 -0.09
N VAL A 90 -4.99 -8.80 -0.77
CA VAL A 90 -3.85 -7.88 -0.75
C VAL A 90 -4.16 -6.74 -1.72
N ASN A 91 -4.93 -5.77 -1.20
CA ASN A 91 -5.57 -4.70 -1.94
C ASN A 91 -4.56 -3.68 -2.53
N GLN A 92 -5.08 -2.58 -3.11
CA GLN A 92 -4.28 -1.65 -3.92
C GLN A 92 -3.51 -2.38 -5.01
N THR A 93 -4.08 -3.48 -5.52
CA THR A 93 -3.52 -4.32 -6.59
C THR A 93 -2.22 -5.07 -6.29
N PHE A 94 -1.59 -4.88 -5.13
CA PHE A 94 -0.32 -5.52 -4.77
C PHE A 94 -0.36 -7.04 -4.92
N GLY A 95 -1.45 -7.68 -4.53
CA GLY A 95 -1.59 -9.14 -4.63
C GLY A 95 -1.72 -9.68 -6.05
N LEU A 96 -1.85 -8.82 -7.07
CA LEU A 96 -1.87 -9.23 -8.47
C LEU A 96 -0.48 -9.30 -9.10
N TYR A 97 0.56 -8.90 -8.37
CA TYR A 97 1.95 -8.97 -8.83
C TYR A 97 2.65 -10.24 -8.37
N ALA A 98 3.52 -10.76 -9.25
CA ALA A 98 4.16 -12.06 -9.12
C ALA A 98 4.88 -12.27 -7.79
N HIS A 99 5.74 -11.33 -7.37
CA HIS A 99 6.55 -11.53 -6.16
C HIS A 99 5.68 -11.53 -4.89
N GLN A 100 4.56 -10.80 -4.89
CA GLN A 100 3.62 -10.82 -3.77
C GLN A 100 2.88 -12.17 -3.67
N GLN A 101 2.43 -12.72 -4.81
CA GLN A 101 1.81 -14.05 -4.86
C GLN A 101 2.78 -15.15 -4.47
N GLU A 102 4.02 -15.08 -4.96
CA GLU A 102 5.09 -16.02 -4.63
C GLU A 102 5.44 -15.98 -3.15
N MET A 103 5.49 -14.79 -2.54
CA MET A 103 5.71 -14.63 -1.10
C MET A 103 4.60 -15.29 -0.29
N LEU A 104 3.33 -14.97 -0.56
CA LEU A 104 2.20 -15.57 0.16
C LEU A 104 2.17 -17.10 0.02
N THR A 105 2.44 -17.60 -1.19
CA THR A 105 2.50 -19.04 -1.47
C THR A 105 3.66 -19.69 -0.73
N TRP A 106 4.85 -19.06 -0.73
CA TRP A 106 5.99 -19.53 0.04
C TRP A 106 5.71 -19.55 1.54
N MET A 107 5.12 -18.48 2.09
CA MET A 107 4.78 -18.41 3.52
C MET A 107 3.83 -19.54 3.94
N ARG A 108 2.78 -19.79 3.14
CA ARG A 108 1.87 -20.93 3.35
C ARG A 108 2.60 -22.26 3.30
N CYS A 109 3.43 -22.49 2.28
CA CYS A 109 4.19 -23.72 2.13
C CYS A 109 5.16 -23.94 3.30
N TYR A 110 5.83 -22.88 3.75
CA TYR A 110 6.75 -22.89 4.87
C TYR A 110 6.03 -23.26 6.19
N ASN A 111 4.78 -22.83 6.35
CA ASN A 111 3.97 -23.09 7.55
C ASN A 111 3.45 -24.52 7.69
N ARG A 112 3.44 -25.32 6.63
CA ARG A 112 2.73 -26.62 6.59
C ARG A 112 3.16 -27.57 7.72
N ASP A 113 4.45 -27.60 8.03
CA ASP A 113 5.05 -28.57 8.94
C ASP A 113 5.61 -27.90 10.22
N LEU A 114 5.26 -26.63 10.47
CA LEU A 114 5.78 -25.85 11.60
C LEU A 114 4.81 -25.78 12.79
N PRO A 115 5.33 -25.77 14.03
CA PRO A 115 4.53 -25.44 15.20
C PRO A 115 4.09 -23.97 15.15
N ASP A 116 2.96 -23.66 15.80
CA ASP A 116 2.28 -22.37 15.65
C ASP A 116 3.14 -21.17 16.05
N ASP A 117 3.98 -21.33 17.07
CA ASP A 117 4.94 -20.32 17.56
C ASP A 117 6.05 -20.00 16.56
N ARG A 118 6.26 -20.84 15.54
CA ARG A 118 7.25 -20.67 14.47
C ARG A 118 6.63 -20.36 13.10
N LYS A 119 5.30 -20.40 12.98
CA LYS A 119 4.61 -20.09 11.74
C LYS A 119 4.80 -18.63 11.35
N LEU A 120 4.96 -18.43 10.05
CA LEU A 120 4.94 -17.13 9.40
C LEU A 120 3.53 -16.56 9.40
N ARG A 121 3.43 -15.24 9.56
CA ARG A 121 2.17 -14.51 9.56
C ARG A 121 2.25 -13.34 8.59
N PHE A 122 1.20 -13.17 7.80
CA PHE A 122 1.03 -12.00 6.93
C PHE A 122 0.03 -11.04 7.58
N TYR A 123 0.27 -9.74 7.45
CA TYR A 123 -0.66 -8.70 7.88
C TYR A 123 -0.67 -7.55 6.86
N GLY A 124 -1.83 -6.93 6.67
CA GLY A 124 -1.90 -5.54 6.22
C GLY A 124 -1.77 -4.63 7.44
N MET A 125 -1.14 -3.46 7.30
CA MET A 125 -1.05 -2.48 8.38
C MET A 125 -1.73 -1.15 8.08
N ASP A 126 -2.25 -0.97 6.87
CA ASP A 126 -2.94 0.25 6.44
C ASP A 126 -4.46 0.16 6.63
N GLY A 127 -5.17 1.23 6.29
CA GLY A 127 -6.62 1.33 6.38
C GLY A 127 -7.36 0.41 5.42
N SER A 128 -8.63 0.14 5.75
CA SER A 128 -9.52 -0.64 4.88
C SER A 128 -10.02 0.19 3.71
N GLN A 129 -10.24 -0.44 2.55
CA GLN A 129 -10.76 0.18 1.32
C GLN A 129 -10.10 1.53 0.99
N GLU A 130 -8.77 1.63 1.06
CA GLU A 130 -8.03 2.86 0.74
C GLU A 130 -8.51 4.09 1.54
N TRP A 131 -8.97 3.88 2.79
CA TRP A 131 -9.53 4.91 3.67
C TRP A 131 -10.79 5.61 3.13
N THR A 132 -11.42 5.05 2.10
CA THR A 132 -12.58 5.69 1.45
C THR A 132 -13.84 5.61 2.30
N HIS A 133 -14.09 4.49 2.99
CA HIS A 133 -15.30 4.28 3.79
C HIS A 133 -15.11 3.24 4.90
N ALA A 134 -15.91 3.32 5.97
CA ALA A 134 -15.80 2.43 7.13
C ALA A 134 -16.56 1.09 6.98
N GLY A 135 -17.41 0.96 5.96
CA GLY A 135 -18.36 -0.13 5.78
C GLY A 135 -17.76 -1.55 5.81
N THR A 136 -16.58 -1.78 5.22
CA THR A 136 -15.93 -3.11 5.23
C THR A 136 -15.52 -3.52 6.64
N ALA A 137 -14.92 -2.59 7.39
CA ALA A 137 -14.52 -2.79 8.77
C ALA A 137 -15.73 -2.99 9.71
N VAL A 138 -16.82 -2.22 9.51
CA VAL A 138 -18.08 -2.41 10.26
C VAL A 138 -18.68 -3.78 9.95
N ALA A 139 -18.73 -4.19 8.68
CA ALA A 139 -19.28 -5.49 8.29
C ALA A 139 -18.50 -6.64 8.93
N ALA A 140 -17.16 -6.62 8.83
CA ALA A 140 -16.30 -7.63 9.44
C ALA A 140 -16.44 -7.70 10.97
N THR A 141 -16.63 -6.55 11.63
CA THR A 141 -16.92 -6.51 13.07
C THR A 141 -18.28 -7.16 13.38
N CYS A 142 -19.30 -6.86 12.57
CA CYS A 142 -20.63 -7.45 12.75
C CYS A 142 -20.63 -8.96 12.50
N ASP A 143 -19.82 -9.46 11.56
CA ASP A 143 -19.71 -10.91 11.29
C ASP A 143 -19.21 -11.66 12.53
N TYR A 144 -18.29 -11.09 13.29
CA TYR A 144 -17.89 -11.62 14.60
C TYR A 144 -18.99 -11.49 15.66
N LEU A 145 -19.67 -10.34 15.71
CA LEU A 145 -20.75 -10.13 16.68
C LEU A 145 -21.94 -11.07 16.46
N ASP A 146 -22.19 -11.55 15.24
CA ASP A 146 -23.24 -12.54 14.98
C ASP A 146 -23.02 -13.85 15.77
N GLU A 147 -21.78 -14.17 16.15
CA GLU A 147 -21.43 -15.33 16.98
C GLU A 147 -21.58 -15.06 18.48
N VAL A 148 -21.16 -13.87 18.95
CA VAL A 148 -20.98 -13.59 20.40
C VAL A 148 -21.98 -12.59 21.00
N ASP A 149 -22.61 -11.73 20.19
CA ASP A 149 -23.60 -10.72 20.59
C ASP A 149 -24.51 -10.35 19.40
N ALA A 150 -25.30 -11.32 18.95
CA ALA A 150 -26.09 -11.20 17.72
C ALA A 150 -27.12 -10.06 17.75
N GLU A 151 -27.64 -9.71 18.94
CA GLU A 151 -28.57 -8.58 19.08
C GLU A 151 -27.86 -7.25 18.78
N PHE A 152 -26.69 -7.03 19.37
CA PHE A 152 -25.90 -5.83 19.11
C PHE A 152 -25.37 -5.81 17.67
N GLY A 153 -24.88 -6.94 17.15
CA GLY A 153 -24.47 -7.07 15.74
C GLY A 153 -25.58 -6.67 14.78
N ALA A 154 -26.80 -7.17 15.00
CA ALA A 154 -27.96 -6.83 14.18
C ALA A 154 -28.36 -5.35 14.31
N GLU A 155 -28.19 -4.72 15.48
CA GLU A 155 -28.40 -3.28 15.65
C GLU A 155 -27.42 -2.46 14.78
N MET A 156 -26.12 -2.80 14.84
CA MET A 156 -25.07 -2.09 14.10
C MET A 156 -25.23 -2.26 12.59
N ARG A 157 -25.62 -3.46 12.12
CA ARG A 157 -25.95 -3.70 10.71
C ARG A 157 -27.13 -2.86 10.21
N ARG A 158 -28.13 -2.61 11.05
CA ARG A 158 -29.30 -1.79 10.67
C ARG A 158 -28.98 -0.29 10.67
N ASN A 159 -28.26 0.19 11.68
CA ASN A 159 -28.16 1.62 11.97
C ASN A 159 -26.83 2.26 11.53
N VAL A 160 -25.74 1.49 11.50
CA VAL A 160 -24.38 2.02 11.26
C VAL A 160 -23.84 1.59 9.91
N LEU A 161 -23.98 0.32 9.55
CA LEU A 161 -23.44 -0.23 8.31
C LEU A 161 -23.91 0.50 7.03
N PRO A 162 -25.19 0.90 6.89
CA PRO A 162 -25.63 1.65 5.70
C PRO A 162 -24.90 2.99 5.57
N LEU A 163 -24.82 3.78 6.65
CA LEU A 163 -24.10 5.05 6.68
C LEU A 163 -22.61 4.87 6.41
N ALA A 164 -22.01 3.83 7.00
CA ALA A 164 -20.59 3.52 6.83
C ALA A 164 -20.22 3.11 5.40
N ARG A 165 -21.19 2.72 4.57
CA ARG A 165 -21.01 2.42 3.13
C ARG A 165 -21.36 3.61 2.24
N GLU A 166 -22.35 4.40 2.64
CA GLU A 166 -22.84 5.53 1.86
C GLU A 166 -21.93 6.76 1.98
N ILE A 167 -21.42 7.03 3.19
CA ILE A 167 -20.50 8.14 3.45
C ILE A 167 -19.09 7.67 3.08
N THR A 168 -18.60 8.19 1.97
CA THR A 168 -17.28 7.93 1.41
C THR A 168 -16.53 9.24 1.24
N THR A 169 -15.22 9.20 0.97
CA THR A 169 -14.47 10.40 0.57
C THR A 169 -15.06 11.11 -0.65
N SER A 170 -15.70 10.39 -1.58
CA SER A 170 -16.31 10.95 -2.79
C SER A 170 -17.75 11.47 -2.60
N THR A 171 -18.43 11.08 -1.52
CA THR A 171 -19.81 11.49 -1.21
C THR A 171 -19.88 12.37 0.04
N LEU A 172 -18.72 12.77 0.58
CA LEU A 172 -18.59 13.46 1.85
C LEU A 172 -19.22 14.86 1.85
N ASP A 173 -19.22 15.52 0.69
CA ASP A 173 -19.84 16.83 0.46
C ASP A 173 -21.38 16.78 0.52
N GLN A 174 -21.96 15.61 0.24
CA GLN A 174 -23.41 15.35 0.30
C GLN A 174 -23.84 14.88 1.70
N ALA A 175 -22.91 14.48 2.56
CA ALA A 175 -23.21 13.98 3.89
C ALA A 175 -23.68 15.12 4.81
N SER A 176 -24.81 14.91 5.50
CA SER A 176 -25.26 15.83 6.54
C SER A 176 -24.43 15.65 7.82
N THR A 177 -24.26 16.73 8.58
CA THR A 177 -23.62 16.69 9.91
C THR A 177 -24.28 15.68 10.84
N GLU A 178 -25.60 15.53 10.79
CA GLU A 178 -26.33 14.54 11.59
C GLU A 178 -25.99 13.09 11.20
N ALA A 179 -25.84 12.82 9.90
CA ALA A 179 -25.42 11.51 9.42
C ALA A 179 -23.99 11.17 9.87
N LEU A 180 -23.07 12.15 9.82
CA LEU A 180 -21.70 12.00 10.31
C LEU A 180 -21.67 11.79 11.84
N HIS A 181 -22.46 12.53 12.61
CA HIS A 181 -22.60 12.33 14.06
C HIS A 181 -23.15 10.95 14.40
N THR A 182 -24.17 10.49 13.67
CA THR A 182 -24.75 9.16 13.84
C THR A 182 -23.71 8.07 13.54
N LEU A 183 -22.95 8.24 12.45
CA LEU A 183 -21.86 7.33 12.08
C LEU A 183 -20.82 7.25 13.19
N ILE A 184 -20.22 8.38 13.60
CA ILE A 184 -19.13 8.36 14.59
C ILE A 184 -19.60 7.88 15.98
N HIS A 185 -20.84 8.18 16.36
CA HIS A 185 -21.45 7.63 17.57
C HIS A 185 -21.60 6.10 17.49
N GLY A 186 -22.08 5.57 16.36
CA GLY A 186 -22.18 4.14 16.11
C GLY A 186 -20.83 3.43 16.16
N LEU A 187 -19.81 4.01 15.51
CA LEU A 187 -18.45 3.49 15.50
C LEU A 187 -17.81 3.50 16.90
N THR A 188 -18.07 4.54 17.69
CA THR A 188 -17.60 4.63 19.08
C THR A 188 -18.28 3.58 19.96
N ARG A 189 -19.59 3.32 19.75
CA ARG A 189 -20.31 2.25 20.45
C ARG A 189 -19.78 0.86 20.08
N LEU A 190 -19.41 0.62 18.83
CA LEU A 190 -18.78 -0.64 18.41
C LEU A 190 -17.50 -0.90 19.22
N VAL A 191 -16.56 0.04 19.21
CA VAL A 191 -15.30 -0.11 19.96
C VAL A 191 -15.57 -0.28 21.47
N GLY A 192 -16.39 0.60 22.05
CA GLY A 192 -16.68 0.55 23.49
C GLY A 192 -17.35 -0.75 23.93
N ARG A 193 -18.22 -1.34 23.10
CA ARG A 193 -18.85 -2.63 23.40
C ARG A 193 -17.84 -3.78 23.38
N LEU A 194 -16.99 -3.87 22.35
CA LEU A 194 -15.97 -4.91 22.31
C LEU A 194 -15.00 -4.79 23.50
N GLU A 195 -14.56 -3.58 23.85
CA GLU A 195 -13.66 -3.38 24.99
C GLU A 195 -14.31 -3.74 26.33
N SER A 196 -15.58 -3.38 26.54
CA SER A 196 -16.28 -3.67 27.79
C SER A 196 -16.59 -5.16 27.98
N GLU A 197 -16.83 -5.88 26.90
CA GLU A 197 -17.19 -7.30 26.90
C GLU A 197 -16.01 -8.23 26.59
N GLN A 198 -14.77 -7.72 26.63
CA GLN A 198 -13.58 -8.46 26.19
C GLN A 198 -13.44 -9.86 26.79
N PHE A 199 -13.78 -10.02 28.07
CA PHE A 199 -13.70 -11.30 28.77
C PHE A 199 -14.82 -12.24 28.30
N SER A 200 -16.07 -11.77 28.32
CA SER A 200 -17.25 -12.51 27.86
C SER A 200 -17.09 -12.99 26.42
N TYR A 201 -16.68 -12.09 25.51
CA TYR A 201 -16.54 -12.38 24.09
C TYR A 201 -15.35 -13.31 23.80
N THR A 202 -14.26 -13.18 24.56
CA THR A 202 -13.13 -14.12 24.47
C THR A 202 -13.53 -15.52 24.92
N ASP A 203 -14.30 -15.65 26.01
CA ASP A 203 -14.79 -16.93 26.53
C ASP A 203 -15.77 -17.62 25.56
N LEU A 204 -16.57 -16.83 24.83
CA LEU A 204 -17.51 -17.33 23.83
C LEU A 204 -16.84 -17.68 22.48
N SER A 205 -15.64 -17.18 22.22
CA SER A 205 -14.93 -17.38 20.95
C SER A 205 -13.45 -17.74 21.18
N SER A 206 -12.54 -16.83 20.88
CA SER A 206 -11.12 -16.95 21.19
C SER A 206 -10.48 -15.58 21.33
N ARG A 207 -9.30 -15.53 21.97
CA ARG A 207 -8.53 -14.29 22.07
C ARG A 207 -8.13 -13.76 20.69
N GLU A 208 -7.74 -14.65 19.77
CA GLU A 208 -7.38 -14.28 18.40
C GLU A 208 -8.56 -13.65 17.65
N SER A 209 -9.74 -14.29 17.68
CA SER A 209 -10.96 -13.79 17.03
C SER A 209 -11.39 -12.44 17.60
N PHE A 210 -11.38 -12.31 18.94
CA PHE A 210 -11.70 -11.06 19.62
C PHE A 210 -10.77 -9.92 19.21
N ASP A 211 -9.45 -10.16 19.23
CA ASP A 211 -8.48 -9.10 18.94
C ASP A 211 -8.57 -8.63 17.47
N TRP A 212 -8.86 -9.54 16.53
CA TRP A 212 -9.14 -9.16 15.13
C TRP A 212 -10.41 -8.32 15.03
N ALA A 213 -11.50 -8.73 15.69
CA ALA A 213 -12.75 -7.99 15.67
C ALA A 213 -12.61 -6.59 16.31
N LEU A 214 -11.85 -6.47 17.40
CA LEU A 214 -11.52 -5.17 18.00
C LEU A 214 -10.68 -4.32 17.03
N GLY A 215 -9.69 -4.91 16.37
CA GLY A 215 -8.92 -4.24 15.33
C GLY A 215 -9.79 -3.70 14.18
N PHE A 216 -10.80 -4.48 13.74
CA PHE A 216 -11.76 -4.04 12.72
C PHE A 216 -12.63 -2.89 13.21
N ALA A 217 -13.19 -2.98 14.42
CA ALA A 217 -14.01 -1.92 15.00
C ALA A 217 -13.22 -0.62 15.15
N VAL A 218 -11.98 -0.74 15.62
CA VAL A 218 -11.04 0.36 15.76
C VAL A 218 -10.68 0.96 14.40
N MET A 219 -10.43 0.15 13.38
CA MET A 219 -10.17 0.65 12.02
C MET A 219 -11.38 1.41 11.46
N ALA A 220 -12.59 0.89 11.68
CA ALA A 220 -13.83 1.55 11.28
C ALA A 220 -13.95 2.94 11.93
N GLN A 221 -13.68 3.04 13.23
CA GLN A 221 -13.69 4.31 13.97
C GLN A 221 -12.70 5.32 13.39
N GLN A 222 -11.49 4.89 13.02
CA GLN A 222 -10.44 5.79 12.50
C GLN A 222 -10.79 6.33 11.12
N ILE A 223 -11.33 5.49 10.24
CA ILE A 223 -11.86 5.95 8.94
C ILE A 223 -13.01 6.95 9.18
N GLY A 224 -13.89 6.67 10.15
CA GLY A 224 -14.93 7.62 10.57
C GLY A 224 -14.37 8.98 11.02
N THR A 225 -13.31 8.97 11.83
CA THR A 225 -12.63 10.20 12.27
C THR A 225 -12.05 10.98 11.08
N VAL A 226 -11.41 10.30 10.13
CA VAL A 226 -10.90 10.94 8.90
C VAL A 226 -12.04 11.64 8.16
N LEU A 227 -13.16 10.96 7.93
CA LEU A 227 -14.31 11.53 7.22
C LEU A 227 -14.88 12.76 7.96
N VAL A 228 -15.01 12.69 9.29
CA VAL A 228 -15.48 13.81 10.10
C VAL A 228 -14.52 15.00 10.02
N GLU A 229 -13.21 14.79 10.17
CA GLU A 229 -12.20 15.85 10.11
C GLU A 229 -12.12 16.49 8.71
N MET A 230 -12.16 15.68 7.65
CA MET A 230 -12.20 16.18 6.27
C MET A 230 -13.45 17.03 6.02
N HIS A 231 -14.60 16.63 6.55
CA HIS A 231 -15.85 17.39 6.40
C HIS A 231 -15.83 18.68 7.23
N ALA A 232 -15.31 18.63 8.46
CA ALA A 232 -15.26 19.79 9.36
C ALA A 232 -14.23 20.84 8.91
N CYS A 233 -13.11 20.38 8.33
CA CYS A 233 -11.99 21.22 7.91
C CYS A 233 -11.56 20.90 6.46
N PRO A 234 -12.36 21.24 5.43
CA PRO A 234 -12.05 20.90 4.04
C PRO A 234 -10.67 21.40 3.57
N ASP A 235 -10.27 22.60 3.99
CA ASP A 235 -8.97 23.19 3.67
C ASP A 235 -7.77 22.40 4.25
N GLN A 236 -8.01 21.53 5.24
CA GLN A 236 -7.02 20.66 5.84
C GLN A 236 -7.30 19.17 5.59
N ALA A 237 -8.23 18.83 4.69
CA ALA A 237 -8.66 17.46 4.46
C ALA A 237 -7.48 16.53 4.15
N TRP A 238 -6.56 16.95 3.28
CA TRP A 238 -5.36 16.17 2.95
C TRP A 238 -4.44 15.92 4.16
N ARG A 239 -4.25 16.95 4.99
CA ARG A 239 -3.45 16.85 6.21
C ARG A 239 -4.12 15.93 7.24
N ALA A 240 -5.43 16.04 7.42
CA ALA A 240 -6.20 15.20 8.33
C ALA A 240 -6.12 13.73 7.89
N TRP A 241 -6.36 13.46 6.61
CA TRP A 241 -6.28 12.12 6.03
C TRP A 241 -4.89 11.49 6.23
N ASN A 242 -3.81 12.17 5.81
CA ASN A 242 -2.45 11.64 5.92
C ASN A 242 -2.00 11.42 7.36
N ASN A 243 -2.17 12.42 8.24
CA ASN A 243 -1.68 12.31 9.61
C ASN A 243 -2.41 11.21 10.39
N ILE A 244 -3.72 11.06 10.19
CA ILE A 244 -4.49 9.99 10.83
C ILE A 244 -4.09 8.63 10.24
N ARG A 245 -3.90 8.54 8.92
CA ARG A 245 -3.44 7.31 8.24
C ARG A 245 -2.10 6.82 8.81
N ASP A 246 -1.09 7.67 8.85
CA ASP A 246 0.27 7.29 9.29
C ASP A 246 0.35 7.00 10.79
N PHE A 247 -0.39 7.75 11.61
CA PHE A 247 -0.56 7.41 13.03
C PHE A 247 -1.15 6.02 13.20
N ASN A 248 -2.16 5.69 12.40
CA ASN A 248 -2.81 4.39 12.46
C ASN A 248 -1.92 3.26 11.97
N MET A 249 -1.18 3.43 10.87
CA MET A 249 -0.23 2.40 10.43
C MET A 249 0.83 2.12 11.50
N ALA A 250 1.37 3.14 12.16
CA ALA A 250 2.30 2.97 13.28
C ALA A 250 1.65 2.21 14.45
N ARG A 251 0.41 2.54 14.79
CA ARG A 251 -0.36 1.87 15.85
C ARG A 251 -0.64 0.40 15.50
N GLN A 252 -1.08 0.12 14.27
CA GLN A 252 -1.36 -1.23 13.79
C GLN A 252 -0.09 -2.08 13.78
N LEU A 253 1.04 -1.55 13.30
CA LEU A 253 2.31 -2.28 13.33
C LEU A 253 2.73 -2.64 14.77
N ARG A 254 2.55 -1.73 15.72
CA ARG A 254 2.81 -2.02 17.14
C ARG A 254 1.89 -3.10 17.69
N TRP A 255 0.60 -3.06 17.33
CA TRP A 255 -0.35 -4.11 17.67
C TRP A 255 0.07 -5.47 17.08
N ILE A 256 0.50 -5.49 15.81
CA ILE A 256 1.02 -6.71 15.15
C ILE A 256 2.23 -7.24 15.92
N ALA A 257 3.20 -6.37 16.24
CA ALA A 257 4.44 -6.76 16.90
C ALA A 257 4.25 -7.33 18.32
N GLN A 258 3.33 -6.75 19.10
CA GLN A 258 3.02 -7.19 20.46
C GLN A 258 2.40 -8.60 20.52
N ARG A 259 1.86 -9.07 19.41
CA ARG A 259 1.14 -10.35 19.30
C ARG A 259 2.02 -11.49 18.81
N GLN A 260 3.25 -11.21 18.40
CA GLN A 260 4.10 -12.25 17.86
C GLN A 260 4.62 -13.16 18.98
N PRO A 261 4.53 -14.50 18.83
CA PRO A 261 5.10 -15.43 19.78
C PRO A 261 6.63 -15.26 19.87
N LEU A 262 7.22 -15.57 21.04
CA LEU A 262 8.67 -15.68 21.25
C LEU A 262 9.50 -14.44 20.84
N GLU A 263 9.07 -13.23 21.23
CA GLU A 263 9.71 -11.96 20.82
C GLU A 263 9.66 -11.69 19.31
N GLY A 264 8.77 -12.37 18.58
CA GLY A 264 8.76 -12.44 17.12
C GLY A 264 8.95 -11.10 16.41
N ARG A 265 9.79 -11.14 15.37
CA ARG A 265 10.26 -9.96 14.63
C ARG A 265 9.47 -9.77 13.34
N VAL A 266 9.27 -8.51 12.96
CA VAL A 266 8.43 -8.07 11.85
C VAL A 266 9.28 -7.37 10.80
N LEU A 267 9.25 -7.88 9.57
CA LEU A 267 9.63 -7.11 8.39
C LEU A 267 8.37 -6.41 7.90
N PHE A 268 8.43 -5.10 7.70
CA PHE A 268 7.30 -4.34 7.17
C PHE A 268 7.69 -3.58 5.89
N GLY A 269 6.83 -3.65 4.87
CA GLY A 269 7.01 -3.00 3.57
C GLY A 269 6.02 -1.85 3.38
N LEU A 270 6.49 -0.71 2.89
CA LEU A 270 5.70 0.50 2.65
C LEU A 270 6.47 1.48 1.76
N HIS A 271 5.82 2.52 1.27
CA HIS A 271 6.48 3.60 0.55
C HIS A 271 7.44 4.38 1.47
N ASN A 272 8.55 4.86 0.90
CA ASN A 272 9.53 5.68 1.64
C ASN A 272 8.88 6.91 2.30
N TYR A 273 7.81 7.44 1.69
CA TYR A 273 7.05 8.59 2.20
C TYR A 273 6.54 8.35 3.61
N HIS A 274 6.02 7.15 3.87
CA HIS A 274 5.50 6.72 5.16
C HIS A 274 6.62 6.21 6.08
N LEU A 275 7.63 5.54 5.50
CA LEU A 275 8.74 4.92 6.26
C LEU A 275 9.62 5.93 7.00
N GLN A 276 9.93 7.07 6.36
CA GLN A 276 10.93 8.01 6.87
C GLN A 276 10.65 8.49 8.29
N ALA A 277 11.70 8.62 9.11
CA ALA A 277 11.61 9.09 10.49
C ALA A 277 11.57 10.62 10.66
N CYS A 278 11.38 11.36 9.57
CA CYS A 278 11.18 12.80 9.54
C CYS A 278 9.85 13.12 8.86
N CYS A 279 9.38 14.37 8.98
CA CYS A 279 8.17 14.79 8.29
C CYS A 279 8.34 14.71 6.77
N SER A 280 7.24 14.39 6.09
CA SER A 280 7.13 14.59 4.65
C SER A 280 6.63 15.99 4.33
N TYR A 281 6.84 16.44 3.10
CA TYR A 281 6.37 17.72 2.59
C TYR A 281 5.63 17.53 1.29
N GLU A 282 4.43 18.11 1.18
CA GLU A 282 3.59 17.99 0.00
C GLU A 282 2.74 19.25 -0.16
N GLY A 283 2.81 19.90 -1.33
CA GLY A 283 2.09 21.16 -1.56
C GLY A 283 2.43 22.27 -0.54
N GLY A 284 3.63 22.24 0.06
CA GLY A 284 4.02 23.15 1.15
C GLY A 284 3.46 22.79 2.53
N MET A 285 2.68 21.72 2.64
CA MET A 285 2.20 21.16 3.91
C MET A 285 3.23 20.21 4.51
N GLN A 286 3.49 20.37 5.80
CA GLN A 286 4.27 19.41 6.57
C GLN A 286 3.35 18.30 7.09
N LEU A 287 3.66 17.05 6.75
CA LEU A 287 2.85 15.87 7.04
C LEU A 287 3.64 14.91 7.95
N SER A 288 2.96 14.36 8.94
CA SER A 288 3.54 13.38 9.86
C SER A 288 3.63 12.02 9.18
N THR A 289 4.71 11.29 9.46
CA THR A 289 4.96 9.98 8.85
C THR A 289 4.88 8.86 9.88
N MET A 290 4.60 7.64 9.42
CA MET A 290 4.61 6.44 10.25
C MET A 290 5.98 6.25 10.93
N GLY A 291 7.08 6.50 10.21
CA GLY A 291 8.43 6.42 10.76
C GLY A 291 8.67 7.33 11.95
N GLN A 292 8.10 8.55 11.97
CA GLN A 292 8.20 9.45 13.12
C GLN A 292 7.53 8.86 14.35
N TYR A 293 6.31 8.33 14.20
CA TYR A 293 5.58 7.71 15.30
C TYR A 293 6.28 6.46 15.83
N LEU A 294 6.90 5.66 14.95
CA LEU A 294 7.67 4.49 15.37
C LEU A 294 8.95 4.88 16.11
N LYS A 295 9.70 5.88 15.63
CA LYS A 295 10.93 6.35 16.27
C LYS A 295 10.67 6.92 17.67
N ASP A 296 9.51 7.52 17.90
CA ASP A 296 9.09 8.00 19.22
C ASP A 296 8.60 6.86 20.14
N ALA A 297 7.86 5.89 19.59
CA ALA A 297 7.18 4.87 20.37
C ALA A 297 7.96 3.56 20.60
N VAL A 298 9.06 3.33 19.87
CA VAL A 298 9.83 2.08 19.87
C VAL A 298 11.28 2.37 20.28
N PRO A 299 11.92 1.53 21.12
CA PRO A 299 13.35 1.67 21.43
C PRO A 299 14.19 1.70 20.15
N ALA A 300 15.21 2.56 20.09
CA ALA A 300 16.09 2.66 18.93
C ALA A 300 16.82 1.35 18.60
N SER A 301 17.04 0.46 19.58
CA SER A 301 17.60 -0.88 19.35
C SER A 301 16.65 -1.83 18.60
N ASP A 302 15.35 -1.55 18.64
CA ASP A 302 14.29 -2.45 18.18
C ASP A 302 13.78 -2.06 16.78
N LEU A 303 14.24 -0.94 16.22
CA LEU A 303 13.77 -0.38 14.96
C LEU A 303 14.93 -0.13 13.99
N VAL A 304 14.81 -0.62 12.75
CA VAL A 304 15.70 -0.27 11.64
C VAL A 304 14.86 0.11 10.43
N LEU A 305 15.10 1.30 9.88
CA LEU A 305 14.41 1.84 8.71
C LEU A 305 15.35 1.84 7.50
N ILE A 306 15.01 1.05 6.47
CA ILE A 306 15.80 0.88 5.25
C ILE A 306 15.04 1.48 4.06
N ALA A 307 15.52 2.59 3.52
CA ALA A 307 14.93 3.19 2.32
C ALA A 307 15.25 2.36 1.07
N GLY A 308 14.24 1.92 0.32
CA GLY A 308 14.42 1.31 -1.00
C GLY A 308 14.46 2.40 -2.06
N GLN A 309 15.58 2.55 -2.75
CA GLN A 309 15.81 3.67 -3.65
C GLN A 309 16.39 3.23 -4.99
N ASN A 310 16.07 4.02 -6.02
CA ASN A 310 16.67 3.91 -7.34
C ASN A 310 16.69 5.31 -7.98
N ASN A 311 17.59 5.53 -8.95
CA ASN A 311 17.77 6.85 -9.58
C ASN A 311 16.96 7.01 -10.89
N VAL A 312 16.24 5.97 -11.31
CA VAL A 312 15.46 5.95 -12.54
C VAL A 312 13.97 6.12 -12.23
N SER A 313 13.17 6.32 -13.25
CA SER A 313 11.72 6.50 -13.14
C SER A 313 11.04 5.50 -14.06
N LEU A 314 9.83 5.07 -13.69
CA LEU A 314 9.01 4.29 -14.62
C LEU A 314 8.46 5.15 -15.77
N LYS A 315 8.49 6.49 -15.64
CA LYS A 315 8.12 7.42 -16.71
C LYS A 315 9.20 7.42 -17.80
N PRO A 316 8.92 6.97 -19.05
CA PRO A 316 9.89 6.99 -20.13
C PRO A 316 10.38 8.41 -20.42
N GLY A 317 11.71 8.58 -20.45
CA GLY A 317 12.34 9.88 -20.72
C GLY A 317 12.43 10.82 -19.52
N ASP A 318 11.91 10.43 -18.34
CA ASP A 318 12.18 11.15 -17.10
C ASP A 318 13.64 10.94 -16.69
N ALA A 319 14.42 12.02 -16.74
CA ALA A 319 15.85 11.96 -16.52
C ALA A 319 16.18 11.79 -15.04
N ALA A 320 17.19 10.97 -14.77
CA ALA A 320 17.76 10.84 -13.44
C ALA A 320 18.29 12.20 -12.95
N ASN A 321 17.91 12.61 -11.73
CA ASN A 321 18.42 13.84 -11.13
C ASN A 321 19.78 13.59 -10.47
N THR A 322 20.86 14.06 -11.08
CA THR A 322 22.23 13.87 -10.57
C THR A 322 22.51 14.63 -9.26
N GLU A 323 21.72 15.64 -8.91
CA GLU A 323 21.85 16.41 -7.67
C GLU A 323 21.05 15.81 -6.50
N SER A 324 20.26 14.76 -6.76
CA SER A 324 19.49 14.04 -5.75
C SER A 324 20.35 13.10 -4.90
N ASN A 325 19.79 12.63 -3.77
CA ASN A 325 20.38 11.54 -2.99
C ASN A 325 20.67 10.33 -3.89
N GLN A 326 19.71 9.93 -4.73
CA GLN A 326 19.86 8.82 -5.67
C GLN A 326 20.88 9.08 -6.78
N GLY A 327 21.06 10.34 -7.18
CA GLY A 327 22.12 10.77 -8.09
C GLY A 327 23.51 10.46 -7.53
N THR A 328 23.70 10.68 -6.23
CA THR A 328 24.95 10.33 -5.54
C THR A 328 25.11 8.82 -5.44
N PHE A 329 24.06 8.08 -5.09
CA PHE A 329 24.11 6.60 -5.00
C PHE A 329 24.43 5.93 -6.34
N ALA A 330 23.90 6.44 -7.44
CA ALA A 330 24.23 5.98 -8.79
C ALA A 330 25.73 6.10 -9.13
N SER A 331 26.45 7.04 -8.50
CA SER A 331 27.88 7.23 -8.73
C SER A 331 28.78 6.27 -7.93
N MET A 332 28.23 5.50 -6.98
CA MET A 332 29.03 4.67 -6.05
C MET A 332 29.61 3.39 -6.67
N GLY A 333 29.13 2.97 -7.84
CA GLY A 333 29.71 1.89 -8.65
C GLY A 333 28.89 0.58 -8.68
N PRO A 334 28.58 -0.07 -7.55
CA PRO A 334 27.77 -1.30 -7.56
C PRO A 334 26.34 -1.04 -8.06
N PRO A 335 25.77 -1.95 -8.89
CA PRO A 335 24.41 -1.79 -9.41
C PRO A 335 23.33 -2.01 -8.34
N SER A 336 23.68 -2.65 -7.23
CA SER A 336 22.84 -2.71 -6.04
C SER A 336 23.70 -2.84 -4.78
N PHE A 337 23.28 -2.19 -3.70
CA PHE A 337 23.98 -2.24 -2.42
C PHE A 337 23.07 -1.86 -1.24
N MET A 338 23.47 -2.31 -0.05
CA MET A 338 23.01 -1.78 1.23
C MET A 338 24.05 -0.81 1.80
N LEU A 339 23.64 0.42 2.14
CA LEU A 339 24.47 1.44 2.78
C LEU A 339 23.97 1.70 4.19
N ASP A 340 24.78 1.38 5.20
CA ASP A 340 24.49 1.72 6.61
C ASP A 340 24.82 3.20 6.84
N LEU A 341 23.82 3.99 7.26
CA LEU A 341 23.96 5.42 7.49
C LEU A 341 24.42 5.75 8.92
N ARG A 342 24.26 4.83 9.88
CA ARG A 342 24.59 5.05 11.30
C ARG A 342 26.08 5.37 11.54
N PRO A 343 27.06 4.72 10.88
CA PRO A 343 28.47 5.07 11.06
C PRO A 343 28.89 6.34 10.33
N VAL A 344 28.03 6.94 9.48
CA VAL A 344 28.38 8.13 8.66
C VAL A 344 28.80 9.31 9.54
N GLY A 345 28.26 9.40 10.77
CA GLY A 345 28.65 10.42 11.77
C GLY A 345 30.14 10.43 12.13
N ALA A 346 30.88 9.35 11.88
CA ALA A 346 32.32 9.28 12.13
C ALA A 346 33.16 10.07 11.09
N SER A 347 32.59 10.40 9.93
CA SER A 347 33.23 11.22 8.89
C SER A 347 32.55 12.59 8.82
N PRO A 348 33.23 13.70 9.15
CA PRO A 348 32.63 15.03 9.14
C PRO A 348 32.03 15.43 7.79
N GLU A 349 32.71 15.11 6.69
CA GLU A 349 32.24 15.43 5.33
C GLU A 349 31.01 14.61 4.94
N ALA A 350 31.03 13.31 5.22
CA ALA A 350 29.91 12.43 4.89
C ALA A 350 28.70 12.73 5.79
N HIS A 351 28.92 13.08 7.06
CA HIS A 351 27.87 13.50 7.96
C HIS A 351 27.24 14.83 7.55
N ALA A 352 28.07 15.84 7.23
CA ALA A 352 27.57 17.14 6.74
C ALA A 352 26.80 16.98 5.43
N TRP A 353 27.24 16.05 4.56
CA TRP A 353 26.46 15.67 3.39
C TRP A 353 25.15 15.02 3.83
N ALA A 354 25.16 13.86 4.49
CA ALA A 354 23.95 13.07 4.74
C ALA A 354 22.89 13.72 5.67
N SER A 355 23.28 14.71 6.49
CA SER A 355 22.37 15.48 7.36
C SER A 355 21.72 16.68 6.69
N GLN A 356 22.19 17.08 5.50
CA GLN A 356 21.58 18.18 4.75
C GLN A 356 20.41 17.65 3.89
N PRO A 357 19.23 18.29 3.95
CA PRO A 357 18.12 17.94 3.06
C PRO A 357 18.52 18.08 1.58
N ARG A 358 18.31 17.02 0.80
CA ARG A 358 18.47 16.98 -0.65
C ARG A 358 17.26 16.33 -1.29
N LEU A 359 17.10 16.59 -2.59
CA LEU A 359 16.03 15.98 -3.35
C LEU A 359 16.14 14.46 -3.27
N GLU A 360 15.05 13.81 -2.90
CA GLU A 360 14.88 12.37 -2.88
C GLU A 360 13.63 12.02 -3.69
N ARG A 361 13.77 11.10 -4.64
CA ARG A 361 12.67 10.65 -5.49
C ARG A 361 11.63 9.87 -4.68
N PHE A 362 10.38 10.32 -4.78
CA PHE A 362 9.16 9.65 -4.36
C PHE A 362 8.25 9.57 -5.57
N ASN A 363 8.07 8.38 -6.12
CA ASN A 363 7.36 8.20 -7.37
C ASN A 363 8.03 9.01 -8.50
N THR A 364 7.28 9.89 -9.17
CA THR A 364 7.79 10.84 -10.17
C THR A 364 8.20 12.19 -9.60
N ASN A 365 7.97 12.40 -8.30
CA ASN A 365 8.22 13.66 -7.60
C ASN A 365 9.51 13.58 -6.77
N TYR A 366 9.95 14.73 -6.29
CA TYR A 366 11.10 14.85 -5.41
C TYR A 366 10.75 15.65 -4.16
N ASN A 367 11.08 15.12 -2.98
CA ASN A 367 10.96 15.83 -1.72
C ASN A 367 12.33 16.02 -1.06
N PRO A 368 12.55 17.10 -0.31
CA PRO A 368 13.79 17.30 0.44
C PRO A 368 13.87 16.32 1.62
N VAL A 369 14.90 15.47 1.65
CA VAL A 369 15.14 14.48 2.70
C VAL A 369 16.58 14.56 3.18
N ALA A 370 16.76 14.66 4.50
CA ALA A 370 18.04 14.46 5.16
C ALA A 370 18.16 12.98 5.55
N LEU A 371 19.07 12.25 4.89
CA LEU A 371 19.18 10.79 4.99
C LEU A 371 19.35 10.30 6.43
N THR A 372 20.23 10.94 7.22
CA THR A 372 20.49 10.53 8.62
C THR A 372 19.37 10.89 9.58
N GLU A 373 18.43 11.76 9.18
CA GLU A 373 17.22 12.03 9.97
C GLU A 373 16.11 11.04 9.66
N ALA A 374 16.03 10.62 8.39
CA ALA A 374 14.97 9.80 7.83
C ALA A 374 15.19 8.28 8.02
N TYR A 375 16.41 7.78 7.86
CA TYR A 375 16.66 6.34 7.73
C TYR A 375 17.94 5.89 8.45
N ASP A 376 17.98 4.59 8.78
CA ASP A 376 19.17 3.92 9.32
C ASP A 376 20.05 3.35 8.20
N ALA A 377 19.45 2.95 7.09
CA ALA A 377 20.15 2.42 5.94
C ALA A 377 19.42 2.72 4.61
N VAL A 378 20.14 2.55 3.50
CA VAL A 378 19.62 2.67 2.13
C VAL A 378 19.89 1.38 1.37
N HIS A 379 18.84 0.78 0.80
CA HIS A 379 18.94 -0.21 -0.25
C HIS A 379 18.84 0.50 -1.61
N TYR A 380 19.94 0.56 -2.34
CA TYR A 380 19.97 1.11 -3.69
C TYR A 380 19.92 0.00 -4.75
N THR A 381 19.17 0.23 -5.83
CA THR A 381 19.22 -0.56 -7.06
C THR A 381 19.23 0.37 -8.28
N GLU A 382 20.04 0.05 -9.28
CA GLU A 382 20.22 0.87 -10.49
C GLU A 382 19.02 0.76 -11.44
N SER A 383 18.38 -0.42 -11.50
CA SER A 383 17.27 -0.70 -12.42
C SER A 383 15.92 -0.67 -11.70
N LEU A 384 14.90 -0.25 -12.43
CA LEU A 384 13.52 -0.30 -11.97
C LEU A 384 12.60 -0.71 -13.12
N THR A 385 11.81 -1.74 -12.90
CA THR A 385 10.80 -2.23 -13.83
C THR A 385 9.51 -2.54 -13.08
N LEU A 386 8.37 -2.51 -13.78
CA LEU A 386 7.12 -3.03 -13.21
C LEU A 386 7.25 -4.52 -12.96
N ASP A 387 6.67 -4.96 -11.85
CA ASP A 387 6.58 -6.38 -11.54
C ASP A 387 5.61 -7.09 -12.50
N GLU A 388 5.78 -8.40 -12.63
CA GLU A 388 4.97 -9.22 -13.54
C GLU A 388 3.54 -9.31 -13.01
N LEU A 389 2.58 -8.82 -13.80
CA LEU A 389 1.16 -8.93 -13.49
C LEU A 389 0.65 -10.37 -13.71
N ARG A 390 0.09 -10.99 -12.67
CA ARG A 390 -0.48 -12.35 -12.70
C ARG A 390 -1.94 -12.34 -12.24
N LEU A 391 -2.85 -12.24 -13.20
CA LEU A 391 -4.28 -12.24 -12.91
C LEU A 391 -4.79 -13.65 -12.50
N PRO A 392 -5.55 -13.75 -11.39
CA PRO A 392 -6.43 -14.87 -11.07
C PRO A 392 -7.31 -15.31 -12.23
N ALA A 393 -7.70 -16.58 -12.29
CA ALA A 393 -8.54 -17.10 -13.37
C ALA A 393 -9.88 -16.35 -13.45
N SER A 394 -10.45 -16.01 -12.29
CA SER A 394 -11.69 -15.23 -12.15
C SER A 394 -11.62 -13.81 -12.74
N LEU A 395 -10.43 -13.23 -12.81
CA LEU A 395 -10.21 -11.90 -13.38
C LEU A 395 -9.77 -11.93 -14.84
N ARG A 396 -9.38 -13.07 -15.41
CA ARG A 396 -8.98 -13.14 -16.82
C ARG A 396 -10.21 -12.97 -17.71
N LYS A 397 -10.09 -12.10 -18.71
CA LYS A 397 -11.11 -11.92 -19.76
C LYS A 397 -10.44 -12.17 -21.10
N GLU A 398 -11.19 -12.73 -22.06
CA GLU A 398 -10.70 -12.90 -23.42
C GLU A 398 -10.51 -11.55 -24.09
N THR A 399 -9.34 -11.35 -24.69
CA THR A 399 -9.06 -10.19 -25.52
C THR A 399 -9.78 -10.35 -26.86
N ILE A 400 -10.45 -9.29 -27.32
CA ILE A 400 -11.04 -9.23 -28.66
C ILE A 400 -10.20 -8.36 -29.58
N GLU A 401 -10.27 -8.61 -30.88
CA GLU A 401 -9.66 -7.71 -31.85
C GLU A 401 -10.34 -6.33 -31.83
N HIS A 402 -9.52 -5.29 -31.98
CA HIS A 402 -10.04 -3.93 -32.12
C HIS A 402 -10.74 -3.77 -33.46
N ASP A 403 -11.90 -3.12 -33.47
CA ASP A 403 -12.36 -2.48 -34.69
C ASP A 403 -11.46 -1.27 -34.98
N ALA A 404 -10.56 -1.41 -35.96
CA ALA A 404 -9.60 -0.39 -36.35
C ALA A 404 -10.27 0.95 -36.76
N SER A 405 -11.54 0.92 -37.17
CA SER A 405 -12.33 2.11 -37.49
C SER A 405 -12.84 2.84 -36.25
N ALA A 406 -13.09 2.13 -35.15
CA ALA A 406 -13.55 2.67 -33.87
C ALA A 406 -12.42 3.29 -33.03
N LEU A 407 -11.16 2.88 -33.28
CA LEU A 407 -10.00 3.34 -32.51
C LEU A 407 -9.84 4.86 -32.49
N ASN A 408 -10.18 5.55 -33.58
CA ASN A 408 -10.05 7.01 -33.64
C ASN A 408 -11.01 7.74 -32.70
N GLY A 409 -12.16 7.14 -32.39
CA GLY A 409 -13.13 7.70 -31.44
C GLY A 409 -12.61 7.70 -29.99
N LEU A 410 -11.59 6.87 -29.69
CA LEU A 410 -11.02 6.69 -28.36
C LEU A 410 -9.83 7.61 -28.09
N VAL A 411 -9.06 7.93 -29.15
CA VAL A 411 -7.87 8.79 -29.05
C VAL A 411 -8.29 10.18 -28.58
N GLY A 412 -7.66 10.69 -27.53
CA GLY A 412 -7.95 12.01 -26.97
C GLY A 412 -7.38 12.19 -25.57
N THR A 413 -7.68 13.33 -24.96
CA THR A 413 -7.28 13.66 -23.58
C THR A 413 -8.49 13.53 -22.66
N TYR A 414 -8.35 12.74 -21.60
CA TYR A 414 -9.37 12.52 -20.59
C TYR A 414 -8.87 13.08 -19.26
N LEU A 415 -9.65 13.98 -18.69
CA LEU A 415 -9.39 14.61 -17.40
C LEU A 415 -10.08 13.80 -16.30
N PHE A 416 -9.30 13.19 -15.41
CA PHE A 416 -9.79 12.47 -14.24
C PHE A 416 -9.64 13.33 -12.99
N HIS A 417 -10.54 13.11 -12.03
CA HIS A 417 -10.44 13.73 -10.71
C HIS A 417 -9.89 12.71 -9.70
N GLY A 418 -8.79 13.07 -9.02
CA GLY A 418 -8.15 12.28 -7.97
C GLY A 418 -8.83 12.42 -6.60
N ILE A 419 -8.29 11.73 -5.59
CA ILE A 419 -8.82 11.72 -4.21
C ILE A 419 -8.73 13.12 -3.56
N SER A 420 -7.74 13.93 -3.95
CA SER A 420 -7.55 15.31 -3.49
C SER A 420 -8.29 16.35 -4.35
N ASN A 421 -9.20 15.95 -5.24
CA ASN A 421 -9.76 16.77 -6.32
C ASN A 421 -8.72 17.33 -7.30
N GLU A 422 -7.49 16.80 -7.30
CA GLU A 422 -6.51 17.11 -8.33
C GLU A 422 -6.97 16.57 -9.68
N GLU A 423 -6.72 17.38 -10.71
CA GLU A 423 -7.00 17.03 -12.09
C GLU A 423 -5.82 16.27 -12.69
N GLU A 424 -6.07 15.06 -13.17
CA GLU A 424 -5.06 14.18 -13.75
C GLU A 424 -5.36 13.90 -15.22
N ASP A 425 -4.38 14.15 -16.08
CA ASP A 425 -4.53 13.99 -17.53
C ASP A 425 -4.16 12.56 -17.95
N LEU A 426 -5.12 11.85 -18.56
CA LEU A 426 -4.90 10.59 -19.26
C LEU A 426 -4.99 10.81 -20.78
N PHE A 427 -3.87 10.63 -21.47
CA PHE A 427 -3.83 10.60 -22.93
C PHE A 427 -4.10 9.19 -23.42
N VAL A 428 -5.09 9.02 -24.29
CA VAL A 428 -5.25 7.77 -25.06
C VAL A 428 -4.67 8.03 -26.44
N ILE A 429 -3.63 7.29 -26.79
CA ILE A 429 -2.89 7.45 -28.04
C ILE A 429 -2.96 6.17 -28.87
N ARG A 430 -2.86 6.33 -30.20
CA ARG A 430 -2.84 5.22 -31.15
C ARG A 430 -1.47 5.12 -31.80
N LEU A 431 -0.85 3.94 -31.75
CA LEU A 431 0.38 3.60 -32.45
C LEU A 431 0.11 2.40 -33.36
N GLY A 432 -0.08 2.66 -34.66
CA GLY A 432 -0.49 1.63 -35.62
C GLY A 432 -1.93 1.16 -35.38
N ASP A 433 -2.10 -0.13 -35.10
CA ASP A 433 -3.37 -0.80 -34.78
C ASP A 433 -3.60 -1.00 -33.28
N ARG A 434 -2.71 -0.46 -32.43
CA ARG A 434 -2.76 -0.61 -30.97
C ARG A 434 -3.03 0.71 -30.28
N LEU A 435 -3.68 0.61 -29.12
CA LEU A 435 -3.88 1.73 -28.21
C LEU A 435 -2.87 1.68 -27.07
N PHE A 436 -2.45 2.85 -26.65
CA PHE A 436 -1.65 3.05 -25.46
C PHE A 436 -2.25 4.18 -24.66
N THR A 437 -1.99 4.18 -23.36
CA THR A 437 -2.14 5.38 -22.55
C THR A 437 -0.80 6.06 -22.36
N ASP A 438 -0.83 7.37 -22.18
CA ASP A 438 0.25 8.14 -21.58
C ASP A 438 -0.40 9.16 -20.63
N VAL A 439 0.41 9.86 -19.84
CA VAL A 439 -0.12 10.79 -18.83
C VAL A 439 0.64 12.11 -18.82
N GLY A 440 -0.04 13.18 -18.40
CA GLY A 440 0.44 14.56 -18.43
C GLY A 440 1.48 14.93 -17.38
N GLU A 441 1.70 16.24 -17.26
CA GLU A 441 2.52 16.82 -16.19
C GLU A 441 1.73 16.95 -14.87
N ARG A 442 0.40 16.95 -14.93
CA ARG A 442 -0.52 17.07 -13.78
C ARG A 442 -0.75 15.73 -13.08
N ASN A 443 0.30 15.05 -12.67
CA ASN A 443 0.17 13.73 -12.07
C ASN A 443 0.49 13.74 -10.58
N GLY A 444 -0.55 13.67 -9.76
CA GLY A 444 -0.53 13.07 -8.44
C GLY A 444 -0.83 11.58 -8.57
N GLU A 445 0.10 10.70 -8.22
CA GLU A 445 -0.19 9.30 -7.84
C GLU A 445 -0.91 8.31 -8.81
N LEU A 446 -1.30 8.66 -10.05
CA LEU A 446 -1.76 7.64 -11.02
C LEU A 446 -0.59 6.77 -11.52
N PHE A 447 -0.39 5.66 -10.83
CA PHE A 447 0.50 4.58 -11.19
C PHE A 447 -0.13 3.64 -12.24
N PRO A 448 0.69 3.02 -13.11
CA PRO A 448 1.67 3.60 -14.02
C PRO A 448 1.14 3.43 -15.45
N LEU A 449 0.66 4.52 -16.03
CA LEU A 449 0.01 4.52 -17.34
C LEU A 449 0.91 5.08 -18.46
N TYR A 450 2.23 5.13 -18.22
CA TYR A 450 3.18 5.72 -19.17
C TYR A 450 3.47 4.78 -20.34
N ARG A 451 2.95 5.11 -21.52
CA ARG A 451 3.02 4.26 -22.73
C ARG A 451 2.58 2.82 -22.45
N SER A 452 1.57 2.66 -21.60
CA SER A 452 1.04 1.35 -21.23
C SER A 452 0.04 0.90 -22.27
N GLU A 453 0.19 -0.32 -22.76
CA GLU A 453 -0.66 -0.84 -23.83
C GLU A 453 -2.07 -1.16 -23.31
N LEU A 454 -3.08 -0.82 -24.12
CA LEU A 454 -4.47 -1.19 -23.90
C LEU A 454 -4.89 -2.30 -24.86
N PHE A 455 -5.58 -3.33 -24.34
CA PHE A 455 -6.25 -4.34 -25.14
C PHE A 455 -7.76 -4.32 -24.90
N ALA A 456 -8.53 -4.55 -25.97
CA ALA A 456 -9.99 -4.57 -25.90
C ALA A 456 -10.48 -5.88 -25.28
N VAL A 457 -11.46 -5.74 -24.39
CA VAL A 457 -12.14 -6.86 -23.74
C VAL A 457 -13.63 -6.89 -24.12
N SER A 458 -14.18 -5.72 -24.43
CA SER A 458 -15.46 -5.54 -25.09
C SER A 458 -15.41 -4.26 -25.94
N PRO A 459 -16.45 -3.93 -26.74
CA PRO A 459 -16.46 -2.70 -27.54
C PRO A 459 -16.26 -1.41 -26.74
N THR A 460 -16.57 -1.41 -25.45
CA THR A 460 -16.46 -0.23 -24.57
C THR A 460 -15.45 -0.40 -23.44
N VAL A 461 -14.89 -1.60 -23.24
CA VAL A 461 -14.02 -1.90 -22.07
C VAL A 461 -12.66 -2.37 -22.54
N TYR A 462 -11.63 -1.70 -22.03
CA TYR A 462 -10.23 -1.95 -22.31
C TYR A 462 -9.51 -2.28 -21.02
N ARG A 463 -8.37 -2.96 -21.12
CA ARG A 463 -7.50 -3.27 -19.99
C ARG A 463 -6.07 -2.91 -20.31
N TRP A 464 -5.36 -2.48 -19.28
CA TRP A 464 -3.93 -2.31 -19.38
C TRP A 464 -3.23 -3.66 -19.29
N LYS A 465 -2.15 -3.79 -20.05
CA LYS A 465 -1.33 -4.99 -20.06
C LYS A 465 -0.53 -5.16 -18.76
N GLU A 466 0.02 -4.08 -18.22
CA GLU A 466 0.87 -4.09 -17.03
C GLU A 466 0.18 -3.56 -15.76
N TRP A 467 -1.06 -3.06 -15.87
CA TRP A 467 -1.81 -2.47 -14.77
C TRP A 467 -3.18 -3.15 -14.58
N PRO A 468 -3.50 -3.67 -13.39
CA PRO A 468 -4.74 -4.43 -13.17
C PRO A 468 -5.95 -3.51 -12.94
N ALA A 469 -6.33 -2.82 -14.00
CA ALA A 469 -7.51 -1.96 -14.06
C ALA A 469 -8.23 -2.10 -15.41
N GLU A 470 -9.50 -1.70 -15.42
CA GLU A 470 -10.31 -1.60 -16.63
C GLU A 470 -10.58 -0.13 -16.96
N LEU A 471 -10.47 0.22 -18.24
CA LEU A 471 -10.84 1.52 -18.80
C LEU A 471 -12.12 1.36 -19.62
N THR A 472 -13.22 1.87 -19.11
CA THR A 472 -14.51 1.85 -19.78
C THR A 472 -14.77 3.18 -20.46
N PHE A 473 -15.13 3.17 -21.75
CA PHE A 473 -15.47 4.35 -22.52
C PHE A 473 -16.98 4.43 -22.77
N GLU A 474 -17.49 5.66 -22.73
CA GLU A 474 -18.85 5.96 -23.15
C GLU A 474 -18.85 6.87 -24.37
N PHE A 475 -19.56 6.45 -25.41
CA PHE A 475 -19.54 7.08 -26.72
C PHE A 475 -20.77 7.97 -26.95
N ASP A 476 -20.57 9.06 -27.70
CA ASP A 476 -21.67 9.80 -28.30
C ASP A 476 -22.22 9.09 -29.56
N LYS A 477 -23.25 9.69 -30.15
CA LYS A 477 -23.90 9.18 -31.38
C LYS A 477 -22.98 9.12 -32.60
N ASP A 478 -21.87 9.86 -32.58
CA ASP A 478 -20.91 9.97 -33.68
C ASP A 478 -19.73 8.98 -33.47
N GLY A 479 -19.79 8.14 -32.43
CA GLY A 479 -18.78 7.13 -32.12
C GLY A 479 -17.54 7.70 -31.42
N VAL A 480 -17.63 8.91 -30.86
CA VAL A 480 -16.54 9.54 -30.11
C VAL A 480 -16.73 9.29 -28.63
N ALA A 481 -15.72 8.74 -27.96
CA ALA A 481 -15.74 8.57 -26.52
C ALA A 481 -15.71 9.94 -25.83
N ARG A 482 -16.70 10.21 -24.96
CA ARG A 482 -16.84 11.47 -24.21
C ARG A 482 -16.53 11.32 -22.73
N ARG A 483 -16.72 10.12 -22.19
CA ARG A 483 -16.38 9.79 -20.81
C ARG A 483 -15.52 8.55 -20.78
N ALA A 484 -14.67 8.50 -19.78
CA ALA A 484 -13.85 7.34 -19.46
C ALA A 484 -13.98 7.03 -17.96
N THR A 485 -13.96 5.76 -17.61
CA THR A 485 -14.04 5.32 -16.21
C THR A 485 -12.97 4.27 -15.96
N VAL A 486 -12.13 4.50 -14.94
CA VAL A 486 -11.10 3.56 -14.50
C VAL A 486 -11.63 2.78 -13.32
N HIS A 487 -11.63 1.45 -13.41
CA HIS A 487 -12.00 0.55 -12.31
C HIS A 487 -10.80 -0.31 -11.93
N LEU A 488 -10.31 -0.21 -10.69
CA LEU A 488 -9.28 -1.10 -10.18
C LEU A 488 -9.86 -2.50 -9.94
N LEU A 489 -9.12 -3.56 -10.28
CA LEU A 489 -9.63 -4.93 -10.18
C LEU A 489 -9.69 -5.50 -8.76
N THR A 490 -9.11 -4.81 -7.76
CA THR A 490 -8.97 -5.32 -6.38
C THR A 490 -9.71 -4.51 -5.32
N THR A 491 -10.25 -3.34 -5.67
CA THR A 491 -10.92 -2.44 -4.73
C THR A 491 -12.20 -1.88 -5.33
N CYS A 492 -13.04 -1.23 -4.52
CA CYS A 492 -14.19 -0.47 -5.03
C CYS A 492 -13.80 0.85 -5.70
N TYR A 493 -12.50 1.10 -5.88
CA TYR A 493 -11.99 2.36 -6.36
C TYR A 493 -12.28 2.55 -7.85
N THR A 494 -13.06 3.58 -8.14
CA THR A 494 -13.46 3.95 -9.49
C THR A 494 -13.20 5.43 -9.71
N ARG A 495 -12.46 5.78 -10.77
CA ARG A 495 -12.26 7.17 -11.18
C ARG A 495 -13.07 7.47 -12.43
N TYR A 496 -13.68 8.64 -12.45
CA TYR A 496 -14.45 9.13 -13.59
C TYR A 496 -13.68 10.25 -14.27
N GLY A 497 -13.65 10.20 -15.60
CA GLY A 497 -12.98 11.18 -16.42
C GLY A 497 -13.83 11.64 -17.59
N SER A 498 -13.61 12.89 -18.00
CA SER A 498 -14.30 13.50 -19.14
C SER A 498 -13.29 13.88 -20.21
N ARG A 499 -13.67 13.69 -21.48
CA ARG A 499 -12.84 14.11 -22.61
C ARG A 499 -12.81 15.64 -22.73
N VAL A 500 -11.64 16.21 -22.95
CA VAL A 500 -11.43 17.69 -22.97
C VAL A 500 -10.95 18.25 -24.31
N ASP A 501 -10.65 17.41 -25.30
CA ASP A 501 -10.18 17.81 -26.64
C ASP A 501 -11.27 17.78 -27.73
#